data_AF-A0A6G1PBT8-F1
#
_entry.id   AF-A0A6G1PBT8-F1
#
_cell.length_a   1.000
_cell.length_b   1.000
_cell.length_c   1.000
_cell.angle_alpha   90.00
_cell.angle_beta   90.00
_cell.angle_gamma   90.00
#
_symmetry.space_group_name_H-M   'P 1'
#
loop_
_entity.id
_entity.type
_entity.pdbx_description
1 polymer ?
#
loop_
_entity_poly.entity_id
_entity_poly.type
_entity_poly.pdbx_seq_one_letter_code
_entity_poly.pdbx_strand_id
1 'polypeptide(L)'
;MISFGLLFLVPASFCFFTVYSMPTTVHLRNMESFIQAVKQIEDSNPGLSPLTLVRALRSTAGHDDLMTIHFLGASYNLTDAMGILSFSSFSFLDKAIHHIVTDHGEERGVVLVPDGTTVALAPLLLGVESGLRAKIEGKPAIGIFPLTLGRTLGLSFLSLQDFPPSYRLGPNGCWDSVDHPKIFKLSRSPTLATDAVINGGMDGAILGTELSKLPASEQPQALSKILREYYNFILHEGQGLDAVTNHISPKRREISRSILEPLDLHRQVMETLALVWKLESTEWIGLDTGVGEAVKGGLQVFVHRYWDCPQIIPRCQWGAKDYRGTPVPLSLPVQFLYVHHTYEPSSPCLTFPDCSRNMRAMQHFHQEDRGWSDIGYSFVVGSDGYIYEGRGWNHLGRHTRGHNDIGYGVSIIGNYTGTLPSRHAMDLLRHRLARCAVDGGALAANFTMHGHRQAVNYTSCPGDAFFSEIRSWEHFKD
;
A
#
# COMPACT_ATOMS: atom_id res chain seq x y z
N MET A 1 59.76 -43.01 49.50
CA MET A 1 60.31 -42.00 50.43
C MET A 1 60.85 -40.83 49.61
N ILE A 2 60.65 -39.54 49.83
CA ILE A 2 59.86 -38.66 50.69
C ILE A 2 59.78 -37.35 49.87
N SER A 3 58.65 -36.65 49.83
CA SER A 3 58.58 -35.23 50.24
C SER A 3 57.15 -34.66 50.16
N PHE A 4 56.69 -34.15 51.30
CA PHE A 4 55.53 -33.26 51.47
C PHE A 4 55.83 -31.88 50.84
N GLY A 5 54.78 -31.18 50.39
CA GLY A 5 54.86 -29.79 49.93
C GLY A 5 53.48 -29.12 49.82
N LEU A 6 53.26 -28.15 50.70
CA LEU A 6 52.10 -27.33 51.01
C LEU A 6 51.10 -26.92 49.90
N LEU A 7 49.83 -26.82 50.34
CA LEU A 7 48.72 -26.09 49.73
C LEU A 7 49.05 -24.62 49.44
N PHE A 8 48.69 -24.16 48.23
CA PHE A 8 48.34 -22.76 47.95
C PHE A 8 46.90 -22.69 47.45
N LEU A 9 46.05 -21.96 48.18
CA LEU A 9 44.71 -21.58 47.77
C LEU A 9 44.79 -20.35 46.86
N VAL A 10 44.32 -20.48 45.62
CA VAL A 10 44.02 -19.35 44.73
C VAL A 10 42.50 -19.34 44.51
N PRO A 11 41.78 -18.24 44.80
CA PRO A 11 40.35 -18.18 44.56
C PRO A 11 40.08 -18.07 43.06
N ALA A 12 39.45 -19.10 42.47
CA ALA A 12 38.92 -19.03 41.12
C ALA A 12 37.68 -18.13 41.12
N SER A 13 37.82 -16.92 40.59
CA SER A 13 36.68 -16.07 40.23
C SER A 13 35.95 -16.72 39.06
N PHE A 14 34.86 -17.44 39.34
CA PHE A 14 33.91 -17.88 38.32
C PHE A 14 33.14 -16.65 37.84
N CYS A 15 33.65 -15.99 36.80
CA CYS A 15 32.82 -15.13 35.97
C CYS A 15 31.81 -16.02 35.25
N PHE A 16 30.61 -16.17 35.83
CA PHE A 16 29.44 -16.60 35.09
C PHE A 16 29.17 -15.58 34.00
N PHE A 17 29.67 -15.81 32.80
CA PHE A 17 29.10 -15.20 31.61
C PHE A 17 27.71 -15.84 31.45
N THR A 18 26.70 -15.19 32.02
CA THR A 18 25.33 -15.35 31.56
C THR A 18 25.30 -14.85 30.12
N VAL A 19 25.53 -15.77 29.19
CA VAL A 19 25.10 -15.60 27.80
C VAL A 19 23.59 -15.54 27.87
N TYR A 20 23.03 -14.34 27.96
CA TYR A 20 21.65 -14.11 27.59
C TYR A 20 21.57 -14.49 26.11
N SER A 21 21.12 -15.72 25.84
CA SER A 21 20.58 -16.04 24.53
C SER A 21 19.38 -15.11 24.35
N MET A 22 19.59 -14.01 23.64
CA MET A 22 18.49 -13.15 23.21
C MET A 22 17.49 -14.06 22.50
N PRO A 23 16.21 -14.08 22.91
CA PRO A 23 15.21 -14.80 22.16
C PRO A 23 15.27 -14.27 20.73
N THR A 24 15.25 -15.16 19.73
CA THR A 24 15.17 -14.79 18.33
C THR A 24 13.97 -13.87 18.16
N THR A 25 14.20 -12.55 18.15
CA THR A 25 13.15 -11.56 18.05
C THR A 25 12.55 -11.74 16.67
N VAL A 26 11.34 -12.31 16.62
CA VAL A 26 10.58 -12.37 15.38
C VAL A 26 10.24 -10.94 15.01
N HIS A 27 11.01 -10.37 14.08
CA HIS A 27 10.85 -8.99 13.68
C HIS A 27 9.51 -8.81 12.94
N LEU A 28 8.71 -7.87 13.41
CA LEU A 28 7.45 -7.51 12.77
C LEU A 28 7.74 -6.79 11.45
N ARG A 29 7.03 -7.16 10.40
CA ARG A 29 7.13 -6.58 9.07
C ARG A 29 6.12 -5.45 8.90
N ASN A 30 6.23 -4.44 9.75
CA ASN A 30 5.44 -3.21 9.66
C ASN A 30 6.33 -1.97 9.54
N MET A 31 5.75 -0.90 8.99
CA MET A 31 6.46 0.35 8.73
C MET A 31 6.98 1.03 10.00
N GLU A 32 6.25 0.96 11.13
CA GLU A 32 6.71 1.56 12.39
C GLU A 32 8.01 0.90 12.87
N SER A 33 8.10 -0.43 12.78
CA SER A 33 9.32 -1.18 13.14
C SER A 33 10.49 -0.81 12.25
N PHE A 34 10.23 -0.61 10.95
CA PHE A 34 11.25 -0.12 10.02
C PHE A 34 11.71 1.31 10.36
N ILE A 35 10.78 2.25 10.57
CA ILE A 35 11.08 3.63 10.97
C ILE A 35 11.84 3.65 12.29
N GLN A 36 11.48 2.80 13.26
CA GLN A 36 12.17 2.70 14.54
C GLN A 36 13.61 2.20 14.38
N ALA A 37 13.84 1.20 13.53
CA ALA A 37 15.20 0.71 13.24
C ALA A 37 16.05 1.78 12.53
N VAL A 38 15.48 2.51 11.57
CA VAL A 38 16.13 3.65 10.91
C VAL A 38 16.48 4.73 11.94
N LYS A 39 15.53 5.09 12.81
CA LYS A 39 15.74 6.08 13.87
C LYS A 39 16.86 5.69 14.83
N GLN A 40 16.95 4.42 15.22
CA GLN A 40 18.02 3.94 16.09
C GLN A 40 19.42 4.15 15.47
N ILE A 41 19.55 4.01 14.16
CA ILE A 41 20.81 4.27 13.44
C ILE A 41 21.12 5.76 13.44
N GLU A 42 20.13 6.60 13.15
CA GLU A 42 20.27 8.05 13.17
C GLU A 42 20.66 8.57 14.56
N ASP A 43 19.99 8.08 15.62
CA ASP A 43 20.26 8.47 17.01
C ASP A 43 21.67 8.01 17.46
N SER A 44 22.15 6.87 16.94
CA SER A 44 23.50 6.34 17.24
C SER A 44 24.61 7.05 16.44
N ASN A 45 24.26 7.75 15.36
CA ASN A 45 25.21 8.43 14.47
C ASN A 45 24.81 9.91 14.27
N PRO A 46 24.95 10.77 15.30
CA PRO A 46 24.63 12.19 15.17
C PRO A 46 25.42 12.84 14.03
N GLY A 47 24.72 13.47 13.09
CA GLY A 47 25.32 14.10 11.90
C GLY A 47 25.38 13.22 10.65
N LEU A 48 24.94 11.96 10.73
CA LEU A 48 24.76 11.12 9.55
C LEU A 48 23.73 11.76 8.60
N SER A 49 24.16 12.03 7.36
CA SER A 49 23.25 12.62 6.37
C SER A 49 22.19 11.58 5.93
N PRO A 50 20.94 12.00 5.68
CA PRO A 50 19.89 11.11 5.17
C PRO A 50 20.29 10.39 3.87
N LEU A 51 21.04 11.08 2.99
CA LEU A 51 21.52 10.50 1.73
C LEU A 51 22.56 9.40 1.97
N THR A 52 23.46 9.60 2.92
CA THR A 52 24.44 8.57 3.33
C THR A 52 23.73 7.36 3.92
N LEU A 53 22.71 7.59 4.76
CA LEU A 53 21.94 6.51 5.37
C LEU A 53 21.18 5.69 4.32
N VAL A 54 20.45 6.32 3.40
CA VAL A 54 19.72 5.59 2.35
C VAL A 54 20.67 4.81 1.44
N ARG A 55 21.84 5.36 1.09
CA ARG A 55 22.89 4.61 0.37
C ARG A 55 23.36 3.38 1.13
N ALA A 56 23.58 3.51 2.44
CA ALA A 56 23.98 2.37 3.27
C ALA A 56 22.87 1.30 3.30
N LEU A 57 21.60 1.69 3.44
CA LEU A 57 20.46 0.78 3.38
C LEU A 57 20.36 0.07 2.02
N ARG A 58 20.52 0.79 0.91
CA ARG A 58 20.60 0.19 -0.44
C ARG A 58 21.72 -0.84 -0.54
N SER A 59 22.91 -0.48 -0.04
CA SER A 59 24.06 -1.37 -0.02
C SER A 59 23.78 -2.67 0.73
N THR A 60 23.08 -2.59 1.87
CA THR A 60 22.76 -3.76 2.68
C THR A 60 21.83 -4.73 1.97
N ALA A 61 20.87 -4.22 1.22
CA ALA A 61 19.88 -5.03 0.52
C ALA A 61 20.40 -5.64 -0.80
N GLY A 62 21.65 -5.33 -1.18
CA GLY A 62 22.25 -5.80 -2.44
C GLY A 62 21.64 -5.17 -3.70
N HIS A 63 21.02 -3.98 -3.59
CA HIS A 63 20.35 -3.30 -4.70
C HIS A 63 21.32 -2.41 -5.51
N ASP A 64 22.47 -2.97 -5.91
CA ASP A 64 23.47 -2.34 -6.79
C ASP A 64 23.40 -2.95 -8.21
N ASP A 65 22.20 -3.00 -8.79
CA ASP A 65 22.06 -3.40 -10.19
C ASP A 65 22.58 -2.30 -11.14
N LEU A 66 22.76 -2.66 -12.42
CA LEU A 66 23.36 -1.74 -13.41
C LEU A 66 22.57 -0.45 -13.58
N MET A 67 21.23 -0.51 -13.48
CA MET A 67 20.36 0.67 -13.54
C MET A 67 20.56 1.57 -12.32
N THR A 68 20.63 0.96 -11.15
CA THR A 68 20.80 1.67 -9.89
C THR A 68 22.17 2.33 -9.83
N ILE A 69 23.24 1.63 -10.23
CA ILE A 69 24.59 2.18 -10.34
C ILE A 69 24.62 3.31 -11.38
N HIS A 70 23.93 3.17 -12.51
CA HIS A 70 23.86 4.21 -13.53
C HIS A 70 23.28 5.52 -12.97
N PHE A 71 22.18 5.43 -12.22
CA PHE A 71 21.46 6.62 -11.73
C PHE A 71 21.90 7.13 -10.36
N LEU A 72 22.48 6.30 -9.49
CA LEU A 72 22.83 6.65 -8.11
C LEU A 72 24.32 6.46 -7.79
N GLY A 73 25.06 5.74 -8.64
CA GLY A 73 26.43 5.33 -8.39
C GLY A 73 26.51 4.10 -7.47
N ALA A 74 27.71 3.51 -7.44
CA ALA A 74 28.04 2.40 -6.55
C ALA A 74 27.80 2.75 -5.07
N SER A 75 27.19 1.84 -4.31
CA SER A 75 27.01 1.98 -2.87
C SER A 75 28.29 1.65 -2.07
N TYR A 76 29.18 0.83 -2.65
CA TYR A 76 30.32 0.18 -1.97
C TYR A 76 31.56 1.07 -1.76
N ASN A 77 31.52 2.36 -2.11
CA ASN A 77 32.58 3.30 -1.72
C ASN A 77 32.49 3.74 -0.24
N LEU A 78 31.57 3.17 0.53
CA LEU A 78 31.45 3.37 1.97
C LEU A 78 32.18 2.24 2.71
N THR A 79 33.49 2.41 2.94
CA THR A 79 34.19 1.72 4.05
C THR A 79 33.46 1.92 5.39
N ASP A 80 32.60 2.94 5.49
CA ASP A 80 31.78 3.27 6.66
C ASP A 80 30.42 2.55 6.75
N ALA A 81 29.86 1.92 5.69
CA ALA A 81 28.50 1.36 5.76
C ALA A 81 28.39 0.19 6.76
N MET A 82 29.43 -0.63 6.87
CA MET A 82 29.54 -1.67 7.89
C MET A 82 29.80 -1.11 9.30
N GLY A 83 30.33 0.12 9.41
CA GLY A 83 30.53 0.81 10.68
C GLY A 83 29.28 1.54 11.19
N ILE A 84 28.43 2.02 10.28
CA ILE A 84 27.19 2.76 10.58
C ILE A 84 26.11 1.84 11.16
N LEU A 85 26.06 0.58 10.70
CA LEU A 85 25.03 -0.38 11.08
C LEU A 85 25.54 -1.38 12.11
N SER A 86 24.89 -1.42 13.29
CA SER A 86 25.15 -2.51 14.24
C SER A 86 24.77 -3.86 13.62
N PHE A 87 25.45 -4.95 14.01
CA PHE A 87 25.22 -6.28 13.44
C PHE A 87 23.76 -6.76 13.56
N SER A 88 23.07 -6.39 14.64
CA SER A 88 21.64 -6.71 14.84
C SER A 88 20.72 -5.87 13.95
N SER A 89 20.96 -4.56 13.84
CA SER A 89 20.21 -3.68 12.93
C SER A 89 20.41 -4.08 11.47
N PHE A 90 21.63 -4.50 11.11
CA PHE A 90 22.00 -4.95 9.77
C PHE A 90 21.16 -6.16 9.33
N SER A 91 21.08 -7.23 10.15
CA SER A 91 20.33 -8.43 9.77
C SER A 91 18.83 -8.20 9.63
N PHE A 92 18.26 -7.28 10.42
CA PHE A 92 16.86 -6.91 10.28
C PHE A 92 16.62 -6.11 8.99
N LEU A 93 17.41 -5.06 8.74
CA LEU A 93 17.22 -4.15 7.61
C LEU A 93 17.49 -4.81 6.25
N ASP A 94 18.51 -5.66 6.17
CA ASP A 94 18.77 -6.50 5.01
C ASP A 94 17.52 -7.30 4.62
N LYS A 95 16.97 -8.07 5.57
CA LYS A 95 15.74 -8.86 5.35
C LYS A 95 14.50 -8.02 5.10
N ALA A 96 14.41 -6.83 5.69
CA ALA A 96 13.27 -5.95 5.54
C ALA A 96 13.23 -5.30 4.16
N ILE A 97 14.39 -4.97 3.58
CA ILE A 97 14.49 -4.24 2.32
C ILE A 97 14.62 -5.19 1.12
N HIS A 98 15.35 -6.29 1.26
CA HIS A 98 15.61 -7.22 0.17
C HIS A 98 14.30 -7.84 -0.35
N HIS A 99 13.88 -7.41 -1.55
CA HIS A 99 12.65 -7.86 -2.18
C HIS A 99 12.86 -9.18 -2.92
N ILE A 100 12.01 -10.16 -2.58
CA ILE A 100 11.97 -11.46 -3.25
C ILE A 100 10.58 -12.07 -3.07
N VAL A 101 10.10 -12.76 -4.10
CA VAL A 101 8.93 -13.65 -3.99
C VAL A 101 9.42 -15.08 -4.02
N THR A 102 9.07 -15.85 -2.98
CA THR A 102 9.44 -17.27 -2.86
C THR A 102 8.54 -18.15 -3.73
N ASP A 103 8.97 -19.39 -3.98
CA ASP A 103 8.19 -20.39 -4.72
C ASP A 103 6.82 -20.72 -4.07
N HIS A 104 6.65 -20.40 -2.79
CA HIS A 104 5.39 -20.60 -2.06
C HIS A 104 4.47 -19.36 -2.05
N GLY A 105 4.84 -18.31 -2.80
CA GLY A 105 4.08 -17.07 -2.92
C GLY A 105 4.20 -16.13 -1.71
N GLU A 106 5.14 -16.39 -0.79
CA GLU A 106 5.52 -15.40 0.23
C GLU A 106 6.34 -14.29 -0.45
N GLU A 107 5.90 -13.05 -0.29
CA GLU A 107 6.63 -11.86 -0.73
C GLU A 107 7.38 -11.23 0.46
N ARG A 108 8.69 -11.07 0.31
CA ARG A 108 9.64 -10.46 1.25
C ARG A 108 10.08 -9.08 0.74
N GLY A 109 10.71 -8.27 1.58
CA GLY A 109 11.02 -6.88 1.23
C GLY A 109 9.82 -5.93 1.29
N VAL A 110 8.69 -6.39 1.82
CA VAL A 110 7.44 -5.61 1.97
C VAL A 110 7.02 -5.48 3.43
N VAL A 111 6.33 -4.39 3.75
CA VAL A 111 5.83 -4.08 5.10
C VAL A 111 4.36 -3.64 5.08
N LEU A 112 3.63 -3.96 6.14
CA LEU A 112 2.31 -3.39 6.43
C LEU A 112 2.49 -1.95 6.89
N VAL A 113 1.84 -1.01 6.22
CA VAL A 113 1.85 0.42 6.58
C VAL A 113 0.61 0.77 7.42
N PRO A 114 0.62 1.86 8.21
CA PRO A 114 -0.46 2.20 9.15
C PRO A 114 -1.81 2.45 8.49
N ASP A 115 -1.80 2.79 7.21
CA ASP A 115 -2.99 3.02 6.37
C ASP A 115 -3.66 1.71 5.91
N GLY A 116 -3.12 0.55 6.29
CA GLY A 116 -3.64 -0.79 5.98
C GLY A 116 -3.11 -1.42 4.69
N THR A 117 -2.40 -0.65 3.87
CA THR A 117 -1.83 -1.17 2.62
C THR A 117 -0.47 -1.85 2.83
N THR A 118 0.06 -2.45 1.78
CA THR A 118 1.38 -3.10 1.80
C THR A 118 2.32 -2.42 0.81
N VAL A 119 3.56 -2.17 1.25
CA VAL A 119 4.55 -1.38 0.51
C VAL A 119 5.88 -2.14 0.45
N ALA A 120 6.47 -2.23 -0.75
CA ALA A 120 7.85 -2.68 -0.93
C ALA A 120 8.84 -1.56 -0.59
N LEU A 121 9.82 -1.85 0.27
CA LEU A 121 10.77 -0.85 0.76
C LEU A 121 11.83 -0.48 -0.28
N ALA A 122 12.24 -1.42 -1.15
CA ALA A 122 13.27 -1.17 -2.15
C ALA A 122 12.93 -0.01 -3.12
N PRO A 123 11.82 -0.03 -3.88
CA PRO A 123 11.48 1.08 -4.78
C PRO A 123 11.20 2.39 -4.03
N LEU A 124 10.67 2.32 -2.81
CA LEU A 124 10.49 3.48 -1.93
C LEU A 124 11.82 4.17 -1.66
N LEU A 125 12.82 3.41 -1.18
CA LEU A 125 14.14 3.95 -0.83
C LEU A 125 14.91 4.44 -2.05
N LEU A 126 14.78 3.79 -3.21
CA LEU A 126 15.41 4.25 -4.46
C LEU A 126 14.89 5.63 -4.88
N GLY A 127 13.58 5.87 -4.76
CA GLY A 127 12.99 7.18 -5.03
C GLY A 127 13.49 8.25 -4.07
N VAL A 128 13.51 7.94 -2.78
CA VAL A 128 14.06 8.82 -1.73
C VAL A 128 15.53 9.15 -2.00
N GLU A 129 16.37 8.15 -2.30
CA GLU A 129 17.80 8.37 -2.62
C GLU A 129 17.97 9.28 -3.82
N SER A 130 17.21 9.04 -4.90
CA SER A 130 17.26 9.86 -6.11
C SER A 130 16.87 11.31 -5.83
N GLY A 131 15.86 11.54 -4.98
CA GLY A 131 15.44 12.88 -4.58
C GLY A 131 16.48 13.61 -3.72
N LEU A 132 17.00 12.93 -2.71
CA LEU A 132 18.06 13.45 -1.83
C LEU A 132 19.34 13.76 -2.61
N ARG A 133 19.73 12.88 -3.53
CA ARG A 133 20.89 13.07 -4.41
C ARG A 133 20.72 14.32 -5.27
N ALA A 134 19.56 14.48 -5.91
CA ALA A 134 19.26 15.65 -6.72
C ALA A 134 19.39 16.94 -5.90
N LYS A 135 18.83 16.94 -4.69
CA LYS A 135 18.87 18.07 -3.76
C LYS A 135 20.29 18.40 -3.26
N ILE A 136 21.02 17.41 -2.76
CA ILE A 136 22.31 17.61 -2.08
C ILE A 136 23.44 17.83 -3.08
N GLU A 137 23.43 17.12 -4.21
CA GLU A 137 24.50 17.19 -5.22
C GLU A 137 24.18 18.17 -6.36
N GLY A 138 23.02 18.84 -6.33
CA GLY A 138 22.58 19.76 -7.39
C GLY A 138 22.40 19.08 -8.75
N LYS A 139 22.03 17.80 -8.77
CA LYS A 139 21.84 17.00 -9.97
C LYS A 139 20.37 16.95 -10.39
N PRO A 140 20.06 16.78 -11.68
CA PRO A 140 18.69 16.49 -12.11
C PRO A 140 18.16 15.20 -11.48
N ALA A 141 16.91 15.21 -11.02
CA ALA A 141 16.25 14.05 -10.39
C ALA A 141 15.76 13.00 -11.42
N ILE A 142 16.56 12.73 -12.45
CA ILE A 142 16.19 11.87 -13.59
C ILE A 142 16.03 10.39 -13.24
N GLY A 143 16.57 9.96 -12.09
CA GLY A 143 16.47 8.58 -11.62
C GLY A 143 15.15 8.23 -10.95
N ILE A 144 14.32 9.23 -10.57
CA ILE A 144 13.12 8.98 -9.75
C ILE A 144 12.19 8.00 -10.46
N PHE A 145 11.70 8.30 -11.67
CA PHE A 145 10.74 7.44 -12.35
C PHE A 145 11.35 6.09 -12.78
N PRO A 146 12.52 6.03 -13.46
CA PRO A 146 13.10 4.76 -13.91
C PRO A 146 13.36 3.76 -12.79
N LEU A 147 13.81 4.23 -11.62
CA LEU A 147 14.15 3.36 -10.47
C LEU A 147 12.95 2.96 -9.61
N THR A 148 11.90 3.78 -9.56
CA THR A 148 10.73 3.53 -8.69
C THR A 148 9.65 2.70 -9.39
N LEU A 149 9.36 3.01 -10.66
CA LEU A 149 8.25 2.42 -11.40
C LEU A 149 8.66 1.98 -12.81
N GLY A 150 9.42 2.80 -13.54
CA GLY A 150 9.65 2.62 -14.98
C GLY A 150 10.21 1.24 -15.36
N ARG A 151 11.27 0.79 -14.66
CA ARG A 151 11.89 -0.52 -14.91
C ARG A 151 10.90 -1.66 -14.63
N THR A 152 10.27 -1.64 -13.46
CA THR A 152 9.34 -2.69 -13.02
C THR A 152 8.12 -2.78 -13.94
N LEU A 153 7.51 -1.64 -14.29
CA LEU A 153 6.37 -1.59 -15.20
C LEU A 153 6.76 -2.13 -16.57
N GLY A 154 7.85 -1.63 -17.16
CA GLY A 154 8.32 -2.06 -18.48
C GLY A 154 8.59 -3.56 -18.53
N LEU A 155 9.34 -4.09 -17.56
CA LEU A 155 9.68 -5.51 -17.52
C LEU A 155 8.45 -6.39 -17.24
N SER A 156 7.53 -5.96 -16.38
CA SER A 156 6.29 -6.70 -16.11
C SER A 156 5.38 -6.76 -17.34
N PHE A 157 5.26 -5.66 -18.08
CA PHE A 157 4.45 -5.62 -19.30
C PHE A 157 5.04 -6.47 -20.42
N LEU A 158 6.36 -6.46 -20.56
CA LEU A 158 7.07 -7.23 -21.58
C LEU A 158 7.03 -8.73 -21.27
N SER A 159 7.40 -9.13 -20.04
CA SER A 159 7.43 -10.55 -19.63
C SER A 159 6.07 -11.24 -19.69
N LEU A 160 4.99 -10.46 -19.66
CA LEU A 160 3.61 -10.95 -19.70
C LEU A 160 2.85 -10.44 -20.93
N GLN A 161 3.56 -10.10 -22.02
CA GLN A 161 2.93 -9.54 -23.22
C GLN A 161 1.95 -10.50 -23.90
N ASP A 162 2.16 -11.81 -23.76
CA ASP A 162 1.26 -12.85 -24.30
C ASP A 162 -0.02 -13.02 -23.46
N PHE A 163 -0.10 -12.42 -22.27
CA PHE A 163 -1.29 -12.43 -21.43
C PHE A 163 -2.11 -11.15 -21.61
N PRO A 164 -3.44 -11.19 -21.35
CA PRO A 164 -4.26 -9.99 -21.36
C PRO A 164 -3.70 -8.92 -20.40
N PRO A 165 -3.77 -7.62 -20.73
CA PRO A 165 -3.19 -6.55 -19.92
C PRO A 165 -3.56 -6.60 -18.42
N SER A 166 -4.77 -7.06 -18.08
CA SER A 166 -5.25 -7.18 -16.71
C SER A 166 -4.43 -8.14 -15.82
N TYR A 167 -3.68 -9.06 -16.43
CA TYR A 167 -2.82 -10.01 -15.71
C TYR A 167 -1.38 -9.52 -15.53
N ARG A 168 -0.99 -8.42 -16.18
CA ARG A 168 0.40 -7.94 -16.23
C ARG A 168 0.85 -7.12 -15.00
N LEU A 169 -0.07 -6.89 -14.06
CA LEU A 169 0.16 -6.18 -12.80
C LEU A 169 -0.39 -6.98 -11.62
N GLY A 170 0.07 -6.65 -10.42
CA GLY A 170 -0.32 -7.29 -9.18
C GLY A 170 0.33 -8.67 -9.00
N PRO A 171 -0.22 -9.55 -8.17
CA PRO A 171 -1.40 -9.33 -7.33
C PRO A 171 -1.08 -8.57 -6.03
N ASN A 172 -2.14 -8.36 -5.24
CA ASN A 172 -2.03 -8.11 -3.80
C ASN A 172 -1.89 -9.44 -3.03
N GLY A 173 -1.84 -9.36 -1.71
CA GLY A 173 -1.78 -10.51 -0.83
C GLY A 173 -2.43 -10.25 0.53
N CYS A 174 -2.24 -11.22 1.42
CA CYS A 174 -2.76 -11.20 2.78
C CYS A 174 -1.62 -11.39 3.76
N TRP A 175 -1.65 -10.61 4.84
CA TRP A 175 -0.81 -10.86 6.02
C TRP A 175 -1.36 -12.03 6.82
N ASP A 176 -0.46 -12.80 7.43
CA ASP A 176 -0.81 -13.83 8.41
C ASP A 176 -1.48 -13.24 9.66
N SER A 177 -1.06 -12.02 10.05
CA SER A 177 -1.68 -11.22 11.08
C SER A 177 -1.54 -9.74 10.75
N VAL A 178 -2.61 -8.98 10.90
CA VAL A 178 -2.59 -7.53 10.72
C VAL A 178 -2.05 -6.81 11.96
N ASP A 179 -2.21 -7.41 13.14
CA ASP A 179 -1.68 -6.88 14.41
C ASP A 179 -0.19 -7.22 14.57
N HIS A 180 0.23 -8.39 14.07
CA HIS A 180 1.60 -8.90 14.20
C HIS A 180 2.13 -9.45 12.86
N PRO A 181 2.27 -8.61 11.81
CA PRO A 181 2.59 -9.06 10.45
C PRO A 181 3.96 -9.70 10.37
N LYS A 182 4.03 -10.93 9.88
CA LYS A 182 5.29 -11.69 9.69
C LYS A 182 5.41 -12.28 8.30
N ILE A 183 4.29 -12.71 7.72
CA ILE A 183 4.27 -13.37 6.41
C ILE A 183 3.21 -12.68 5.56
N PHE A 184 3.63 -12.16 4.40
CA PHE A 184 2.72 -11.66 3.39
C PHE A 184 2.65 -12.67 2.24
N LYS A 185 1.46 -13.21 1.98
CA LYS A 185 1.25 -14.22 0.96
C LYS A 185 0.40 -13.67 -0.17
N LEU A 186 0.91 -13.77 -1.39
CA LEU A 186 0.22 -13.31 -2.59
C LEU A 186 -1.03 -14.15 -2.86
N SER A 187 -2.07 -13.51 -3.40
CA SER A 187 -3.36 -14.15 -3.67
C SER A 187 -3.38 -14.99 -4.95
N ARG A 188 -2.42 -14.77 -5.85
CA ARG A 188 -2.18 -15.56 -7.07
C ARG A 188 -0.70 -15.51 -7.43
N SER A 189 -0.34 -16.10 -8.57
CA SER A 189 1.01 -16.06 -9.12
C SER A 189 1.54 -14.62 -9.22
N PRO A 190 2.79 -14.37 -8.79
CA PRO A 190 3.39 -13.04 -8.82
C PRO A 190 3.59 -12.53 -10.24
N THR A 191 3.53 -11.22 -10.40
CA THR A 191 4.18 -10.50 -11.50
C THR A 191 5.39 -9.75 -10.96
N LEU A 192 6.22 -9.17 -11.84
CA LEU A 192 7.31 -8.28 -11.40
C LEU A 192 6.77 -7.02 -10.71
N ALA A 193 5.54 -6.61 -11.04
CA ALA A 193 4.86 -5.44 -10.53
C ALA A 193 3.72 -5.81 -9.56
N THR A 194 4.06 -6.47 -8.43
CA THR A 194 3.08 -6.72 -7.35
C THR A 194 2.46 -5.41 -6.85
N ASP A 195 1.27 -5.48 -6.22
CA ASP A 195 0.64 -4.26 -5.68
C ASP A 195 1.54 -3.58 -4.63
N ALA A 196 2.33 -4.36 -3.87
CA ALA A 196 3.28 -3.82 -2.90
C ALA A 196 4.44 -3.08 -3.56
N VAL A 197 4.99 -3.61 -4.66
CA VAL A 197 6.05 -2.95 -5.45
C VAL A 197 5.52 -1.66 -6.08
N ILE A 198 4.31 -1.67 -6.63
CA ILE A 198 3.70 -0.47 -7.20
C ILE A 198 3.43 0.59 -6.13
N ASN A 199 2.90 0.22 -4.95
CA ASN A 199 2.72 1.17 -3.84
C ASN A 199 4.06 1.76 -3.40
N GLY A 200 5.10 0.95 -3.22
CA GLY A 200 6.44 1.45 -2.88
C GLY A 200 7.06 2.33 -3.95
N GLY A 201 6.82 2.03 -5.23
CA GLY A 201 7.24 2.87 -6.34
C GLY A 201 6.52 4.22 -6.38
N MET A 202 5.20 4.24 -6.15
CA MET A 202 4.44 5.49 -6.03
C MET A 202 4.96 6.32 -4.83
N ASP A 203 5.12 5.71 -3.67
CA ASP A 203 5.56 6.41 -2.45
C ASP A 203 7.00 6.93 -2.60
N GLY A 204 7.89 6.14 -3.24
CA GLY A 204 9.25 6.57 -3.59
C GLY A 204 9.27 7.72 -4.60
N ALA A 205 8.39 7.69 -5.61
CA ALA A 205 8.27 8.78 -6.59
C ALA A 205 7.76 10.08 -5.94
N ILE A 206 6.79 9.97 -5.02
CA ILE A 206 6.25 11.09 -4.26
C ILE A 206 7.35 11.73 -3.41
N LEU A 207 7.93 10.96 -2.48
CA LEU A 207 8.93 11.47 -1.55
C LEU A 207 10.20 11.93 -2.27
N GLY A 208 10.65 11.20 -3.28
CA GLY A 208 11.78 11.60 -4.11
C GLY A 208 11.57 12.94 -4.80
N THR A 209 10.37 13.16 -5.34
CA THR A 209 10.02 14.41 -6.01
C THR A 209 9.99 15.58 -5.03
N GLU A 210 9.39 15.39 -3.86
CA GLU A 210 9.36 16.42 -2.80
C GLU A 210 10.77 16.80 -2.34
N LEU A 211 11.60 15.81 -2.02
CA LEU A 211 12.96 16.02 -1.55
C LEU A 211 13.81 16.74 -2.58
N SER A 212 13.65 16.42 -3.87
CA SER A 212 14.36 17.10 -4.96
C SER A 212 13.99 18.58 -5.13
N LYS A 213 12.80 18.99 -4.67
CA LYS A 213 12.24 20.34 -4.82
C LYS A 213 12.40 21.21 -3.57
N LEU A 214 13.05 20.70 -2.51
CA LEU A 214 13.27 21.47 -1.28
C LEU A 214 14.01 22.80 -1.58
N PRO A 215 13.57 23.94 -1.01
CA PRO A 215 14.22 25.23 -1.18
C PRO A 215 15.71 25.19 -0.85
N ALA A 216 16.54 25.98 -1.55
CA ALA A 216 18.00 25.97 -1.35
C ALA A 216 18.44 26.19 0.11
N SER A 217 17.67 26.96 0.88
CA SER A 217 17.88 27.24 2.30
C SER A 217 17.52 26.08 3.24
N GLU A 218 16.76 25.10 2.76
CA GLU A 218 16.24 23.99 3.57
C GLU A 218 17.10 22.74 3.41
N GLN A 219 17.54 22.20 4.54
CA GLN A 219 18.26 20.93 4.61
C GLN A 219 17.27 19.77 4.73
N PRO A 220 17.51 18.63 4.05
CA PRO A 220 16.67 17.46 4.21
C PRO A 220 16.62 17.00 5.66
N GLN A 221 15.41 16.67 6.13
CA GLN A 221 15.21 16.11 7.46
C GLN A 221 15.73 14.68 7.55
N ALA A 222 15.85 14.14 8.77
CA ALA A 222 16.16 12.75 9.02
C ALA A 222 15.20 11.81 8.26
N LEU A 223 15.70 10.68 7.76
CA LEU A 223 14.90 9.70 7.00
C LEU A 223 13.75 9.17 7.86
N SER A 224 13.98 8.86 9.13
CA SER A 224 12.90 8.41 10.02
C SER A 224 11.80 9.46 10.18
N LYS A 225 12.14 10.75 10.14
CA LYS A 225 11.17 11.85 10.23
C LYS A 225 10.36 11.99 8.94
N ILE A 226 11.02 11.95 7.78
CA ILE A 226 10.38 11.96 6.46
C ILE A 226 9.36 10.82 6.36
N LEU A 227 9.76 9.59 6.69
CA LEU A 227 8.89 8.42 6.63
C LEU A 227 7.74 8.51 7.65
N ARG A 228 8.01 9.01 8.87
CA ARG A 228 6.99 9.17 9.91
C ARG A 228 5.94 10.20 9.52
N GLU A 229 6.33 11.35 8.95
CA GLU A 229 5.39 12.38 8.51
C GLU A 229 4.48 11.88 7.37
N TYR A 230 5.01 11.01 6.49
CA TYR A 230 4.25 10.43 5.37
C TYR A 230 3.31 9.27 5.77
N TYR A 231 3.80 8.33 6.60
CA TYR A 231 3.06 7.12 6.94
C TYR A 231 2.25 7.20 8.24
N ASN A 232 2.69 7.98 9.23
CA ASN A 232 2.06 8.06 10.55
C ASN A 232 1.23 9.33 10.72
N PHE A 233 0.49 9.69 9.67
CA PHE A 233 -0.45 10.79 9.71
C PHE A 233 -1.63 10.47 10.64
N ILE A 234 -2.13 11.48 11.36
CA ILE A 234 -3.28 11.38 12.25
C ILE A 234 -4.39 12.28 11.70
N LEU A 235 -5.54 11.68 11.37
CA LEU A 235 -6.75 12.40 11.00
C LEU A 235 -7.59 12.67 12.26
N HIS A 236 -8.01 13.92 12.47
CA HIS A 236 -8.82 14.30 13.62
C HIS A 236 -10.33 14.36 13.28
N GLU A 237 -11.18 14.19 14.30
CA GLU A 237 -12.62 14.27 14.13
C GLU A 237 -13.06 15.63 13.58
N GLY A 238 -14.02 15.61 12.64
CA GLY A 238 -14.48 16.81 11.93
C GLY A 238 -13.57 17.26 10.77
N GLN A 239 -12.38 16.67 10.62
CA GLN A 239 -11.53 16.88 9.44
C GLN A 239 -11.72 15.74 8.43
N GLY A 240 -11.97 16.08 7.16
CA GLY A 240 -11.86 15.14 6.05
C GLY A 240 -10.45 15.16 5.45
N LEU A 241 -10.07 14.11 4.72
CA LEU A 241 -8.80 14.07 3.97
C LEU A 241 -8.68 15.18 2.91
N ASP A 242 -9.79 15.82 2.53
CA ASP A 242 -9.80 16.98 1.64
C ASP A 242 -9.13 18.21 2.27
N ALA A 243 -9.17 18.34 3.60
CA ALA A 243 -8.54 19.45 4.32
C ALA A 243 -7.03 19.25 4.49
N VAL A 244 -6.50 18.06 4.19
CA VAL A 244 -5.09 17.73 4.36
C VAL A 244 -4.31 18.14 3.10
N THR A 245 -3.45 19.14 3.27
CA THR A 245 -2.58 19.67 2.21
C THR A 245 -1.26 18.92 2.08
N ASN A 246 -0.82 18.24 3.15
CA ASN A 246 0.43 17.48 3.15
C ASN A 246 0.31 16.23 2.28
N HIS A 247 1.41 15.81 1.67
CA HIS A 247 1.47 14.51 1.01
C HIS A 247 1.55 13.41 2.06
N ILE A 248 0.53 12.56 2.10
CA ILE A 248 0.37 11.49 3.09
C ILE A 248 -0.03 10.20 2.40
N SER A 249 0.33 9.06 3.00
CA SER A 249 0.11 7.72 2.42
C SER A 249 -1.36 7.39 2.04
N PRO A 250 -2.41 7.80 2.79
CA PRO A 250 -3.80 7.59 2.34
C PRO A 250 -4.13 8.22 0.99
N LYS A 251 -3.42 9.29 0.61
CA LYS A 251 -3.62 10.01 -0.66
C LYS A 251 -2.61 9.58 -1.73
N ARG A 252 -1.83 8.51 -1.55
CA ARG A 252 -0.73 8.13 -2.48
C ARG A 252 -1.16 8.05 -3.94
N ARG A 253 -2.37 7.54 -4.21
CA ARG A 253 -2.88 7.36 -5.57
C ARG A 253 -3.16 8.71 -6.24
N GLU A 254 -3.70 9.66 -5.49
CA GLU A 254 -4.00 11.03 -5.96
C GLU A 254 -2.72 11.83 -6.16
N ILE A 255 -1.78 11.73 -5.20
CA ILE A 255 -0.51 12.46 -5.23
C ILE A 255 0.40 11.91 -6.34
N SER A 256 0.52 10.58 -6.46
CA SER A 256 1.32 9.98 -7.54
C SER A 256 0.75 10.33 -8.91
N ARG A 257 -0.58 10.35 -9.08
CA ARG A 257 -1.22 10.84 -10.31
C ARG A 257 -0.82 12.29 -10.60
N SER A 258 -0.95 13.20 -9.65
CA SER A 258 -0.64 14.62 -9.89
C SER A 258 0.83 14.88 -10.26
N ILE A 259 1.74 14.03 -9.78
CA ILE A 259 3.18 14.10 -10.08
C ILE A 259 3.52 13.43 -11.43
N LEU A 260 2.91 12.29 -11.73
CA LEU A 260 3.34 11.40 -12.81
C LEU A 260 2.46 11.50 -14.07
N GLU A 261 1.19 11.88 -13.96
CA GLU A 261 0.28 12.06 -15.10
C GLU A 261 0.75 13.14 -16.10
N PRO A 262 1.39 14.26 -15.68
CA PRO A 262 2.00 15.19 -16.63
C PRO A 262 3.19 14.60 -17.40
N LEU A 263 3.73 13.46 -16.97
CA LEU A 263 4.78 12.75 -17.70
C LEU A 263 4.13 11.93 -18.83
N ASP A 264 4.79 11.90 -19.98
CA ASP A 264 4.48 10.91 -21.02
C ASP A 264 4.94 9.53 -20.53
N LEU A 265 4.08 8.85 -19.76
CA LEU A 265 4.41 7.55 -19.14
C LEU A 265 4.85 6.51 -20.16
N HIS A 266 4.24 6.51 -21.35
CA HIS A 266 4.60 5.57 -22.41
C HIS A 266 6.05 5.81 -22.82
N ARG A 267 6.39 7.06 -23.15
CA ARG A 267 7.76 7.45 -23.47
C ARG A 267 8.72 7.14 -22.32
N GLN A 268 8.37 7.48 -21.08
CA GLN A 268 9.22 7.24 -19.91
C GLN A 268 9.52 5.74 -19.69
N VAL A 269 8.53 4.87 -19.84
CA VAL A 269 8.73 3.41 -19.74
C VAL A 269 9.58 2.89 -20.91
N MET A 270 9.32 3.34 -22.14
CA MET A 270 10.11 2.94 -23.31
C MET A 270 11.57 3.41 -23.23
N GLU A 271 11.83 4.65 -22.80
CA GLU A 271 13.18 5.17 -22.55
C GLU A 271 13.89 4.36 -21.44
N THR A 272 13.15 3.98 -20.39
CA THR A 272 13.68 3.15 -19.30
C THR A 272 14.05 1.75 -19.81
N LEU A 273 13.19 1.10 -20.60
CA LEU A 273 13.47 -0.21 -21.19
C LEU A 273 14.68 -0.17 -22.14
N ALA A 274 14.79 0.86 -22.98
CA ALA A 274 15.94 1.04 -23.86
C ALA A 274 17.25 1.16 -23.06
N LEU A 275 17.22 1.84 -21.91
CA LEU A 275 18.38 1.91 -21.02
C LEU A 275 18.69 0.57 -20.35
N VAL A 276 17.68 -0.16 -19.88
CA VAL A 276 17.85 -1.52 -19.34
C VAL A 276 18.56 -2.41 -20.36
N TRP A 277 18.11 -2.42 -21.62
CA TRP A 277 18.73 -3.23 -22.66
C TRP A 277 20.18 -2.83 -22.95
N LYS A 278 20.45 -1.53 -22.99
CA LYS A 278 21.81 -1.01 -23.20
C LYS A 278 22.76 -1.43 -22.08
N LEU A 279 22.30 -1.37 -20.83
CA LEU A 279 23.14 -1.69 -19.68
C LEU A 279 23.32 -3.20 -19.50
N GLU A 280 22.25 -3.98 -19.65
CA GLU A 280 22.25 -5.43 -19.42
C GLU A 280 22.68 -6.25 -20.66
N SER A 281 23.01 -5.60 -21.78
CA SER A 281 23.42 -6.24 -23.05
C SER A 281 22.39 -7.23 -23.60
N THR A 282 21.09 -6.96 -23.40
CA THR A 282 19.98 -7.78 -23.90
C THR A 282 19.52 -7.29 -25.28
N GLU A 283 20.38 -7.43 -26.30
CA GLU A 283 20.16 -6.87 -27.65
C GLU A 283 18.95 -7.47 -28.42
N TRP A 284 18.41 -8.61 -28.00
CA TRP A 284 17.36 -9.34 -28.74
C TRP A 284 15.96 -8.70 -28.69
N ILE A 285 15.70 -7.79 -27.74
CA ILE A 285 14.36 -7.20 -27.53
C ILE A 285 14.16 -5.94 -28.41
N GLY A 286 15.25 -5.32 -28.89
CA GLY A 286 15.18 -4.15 -29.78
C GLY A 286 14.57 -4.41 -31.17
N LEU A 287 14.26 -5.67 -31.49
CA LEU A 287 13.60 -6.10 -32.74
C LEU A 287 12.11 -6.42 -32.56
N ASP A 288 11.59 -6.40 -31.33
CA ASP A 288 10.18 -6.72 -31.07
C ASP A 288 9.29 -5.49 -31.27
N THR A 289 8.55 -5.49 -32.39
CA THR A 289 7.56 -4.45 -32.71
C THR A 289 6.36 -4.45 -31.76
N GLY A 290 6.18 -5.49 -30.93
CA GLY A 290 5.09 -5.66 -29.98
C GLY A 290 5.30 -4.94 -28.65
N VAL A 291 6.54 -4.57 -28.28
CA VAL A 291 6.85 -3.97 -26.96
C VAL A 291 6.05 -2.68 -26.73
N GLY A 292 5.95 -1.83 -27.75
CA GLY A 292 5.24 -0.55 -27.65
C GLY A 292 3.75 -0.73 -27.31
N GLU A 293 3.08 -1.71 -27.92
CA GLU A 293 1.68 -2.04 -27.64
C GLU A 293 1.53 -2.79 -26.30
N ALA A 294 2.48 -3.65 -25.93
CA ALA A 294 2.49 -4.31 -24.63
C ALA A 294 2.56 -3.28 -23.48
N VAL A 295 3.46 -2.29 -23.61
CA VAL A 295 3.61 -1.18 -22.66
C VAL A 295 2.36 -0.31 -22.63
N LYS A 296 1.80 0.05 -23.79
CA LYS A 296 0.58 0.86 -23.89
C LYS A 296 -0.60 0.19 -23.19
N GLY A 297 -0.86 -1.08 -23.48
CA GLY A 297 -1.93 -1.85 -22.84
C GLY A 297 -1.70 -2.01 -21.33
N GLY A 298 -0.45 -2.26 -20.91
CA GLY A 298 -0.09 -2.34 -19.49
C GLY A 298 -0.31 -1.03 -18.73
N LEU A 299 0.08 0.10 -19.33
CA LEU A 299 -0.11 1.43 -18.74
C LEU A 299 -1.58 1.81 -18.61
N GLN A 300 -2.43 1.43 -19.57
CA GLN A 300 -3.88 1.63 -19.44
C GLN A 300 -4.43 0.92 -18.20
N VAL A 301 -3.98 -0.32 -17.94
CA VAL A 301 -4.37 -1.07 -16.73
C VAL A 301 -3.78 -0.44 -15.47
N PHE A 302 -2.55 0.05 -15.51
CA PHE A 302 -1.93 0.76 -14.39
C PHE A 302 -2.74 2.00 -14.00
N VAL A 303 -3.04 2.88 -14.97
CA VAL A 303 -3.83 4.10 -14.76
C VAL A 303 -5.20 3.73 -14.19
N HIS A 304 -5.89 2.79 -14.84
CA HIS A 304 -7.20 2.36 -14.39
C HIS A 304 -7.18 1.80 -12.95
N ARG A 305 -6.26 0.88 -12.64
CA ARG A 305 -6.19 0.20 -11.34
C ARG A 305 -5.71 1.08 -10.19
N TYR A 306 -4.71 1.94 -10.43
CA TYR A 306 -4.03 2.67 -9.35
C TYR A 306 -4.40 4.15 -9.30
N TRP A 307 -4.91 4.76 -10.37
CA TRP A 307 -5.30 6.18 -10.38
C TRP A 307 -6.80 6.41 -10.47
N ASP A 308 -7.52 5.64 -11.28
CA ASP A 308 -8.97 5.82 -11.43
C ASP A 308 -9.72 5.07 -10.32
N CYS A 309 -9.44 3.78 -10.16
CA CYS A 309 -10.03 2.93 -9.12
C CYS A 309 -9.51 3.27 -7.71
N PRO A 310 -10.38 3.35 -6.69
CA PRO A 310 -9.96 3.59 -5.31
C PRO A 310 -9.22 2.36 -4.75
N GLN A 311 -8.42 2.56 -3.71
CA GLN A 311 -7.82 1.43 -3.01
C GLN A 311 -8.91 0.69 -2.22
N ILE A 312 -9.10 -0.59 -2.56
CA ILE A 312 -9.99 -1.49 -1.84
C ILE A 312 -9.14 -2.35 -0.90
N ILE A 313 -9.42 -2.28 0.40
CA ILE A 313 -8.86 -3.16 1.42
C ILE A 313 -9.59 -4.50 1.35
N PRO A 314 -8.92 -5.59 0.92
CA PRO A 314 -9.55 -6.89 0.78
C PRO A 314 -9.91 -7.49 2.13
N ARG A 315 -10.84 -8.45 2.09
CA ARG A 315 -11.37 -9.15 3.28
C ARG A 315 -10.30 -9.59 4.30
N CYS A 316 -9.24 -10.23 3.82
CA CYS A 316 -8.18 -10.71 4.70
C CYS A 316 -7.41 -9.60 5.41
N GLN A 317 -7.29 -8.41 4.80
CA GLN A 317 -6.52 -7.29 5.38
C GLN A 317 -7.28 -6.59 6.49
N TRP A 318 -8.62 -6.60 6.51
CA TRP A 318 -9.36 -6.09 7.68
C TRP A 318 -9.71 -7.20 8.70
N GLY A 319 -9.19 -8.42 8.52
CA GLY A 319 -9.40 -9.54 9.43
C GLY A 319 -10.83 -10.10 9.37
N ALA A 320 -11.41 -10.16 8.17
CA ALA A 320 -12.71 -10.78 7.96
C ALA A 320 -12.71 -12.25 8.41
N LYS A 321 -13.80 -12.67 9.07
CA LYS A 321 -14.14 -14.08 9.14
C LYS A 321 -14.52 -14.61 7.75
N ASP A 322 -14.38 -15.92 7.59
CA ASP A 322 -14.84 -16.61 6.39
C ASP A 322 -16.35 -16.47 6.21
N TYR A 323 -16.76 -16.53 4.95
CA TYR A 323 -18.17 -16.62 4.58
C TYR A 323 -18.76 -17.94 5.10
N ARG A 324 -19.95 -17.92 5.70
CA ARG A 324 -20.67 -19.13 6.15
C ARG A 324 -21.47 -19.73 5.00
N GLY A 325 -21.13 -20.96 4.62
CA GLY A 325 -21.73 -21.67 3.49
C GLY A 325 -21.09 -21.28 2.16
N THR A 326 -21.81 -21.49 1.05
CA THR A 326 -21.31 -21.18 -0.29
C THR A 326 -21.75 -19.77 -0.71
N PRO A 327 -20.82 -18.87 -1.09
CA PRO A 327 -21.18 -17.58 -1.69
C PRO A 327 -22.01 -17.76 -2.95
N VAL A 328 -23.09 -16.99 -3.08
CA VAL A 328 -23.95 -17.00 -4.27
C VAL A 328 -23.38 -15.99 -5.28
N PRO A 329 -23.03 -16.40 -6.51
CA PRO A 329 -22.53 -15.47 -7.53
C PRO A 329 -23.59 -14.46 -7.98
N LEU A 330 -23.17 -13.25 -8.32
CA LEU A 330 -24.00 -12.24 -9.00
C LEU A 330 -24.00 -12.45 -10.51
N SER A 331 -25.10 -12.08 -11.17
CA SER A 331 -25.14 -11.91 -12.62
C SER A 331 -24.72 -10.48 -12.95
N LEU A 332 -23.55 -10.32 -13.56
CA LEU A 332 -22.95 -9.02 -13.89
C LEU A 332 -23.21 -8.62 -15.35
N PRO A 333 -23.23 -7.31 -15.68
CA PRO A 333 -23.18 -6.18 -14.74
C PRO A 333 -24.50 -6.02 -13.97
N VAL A 334 -24.41 -5.60 -12.71
CA VAL A 334 -25.61 -5.21 -11.95
C VAL A 334 -26.10 -3.83 -12.41
N GLN A 335 -27.37 -3.50 -12.13
CA GLN A 335 -28.00 -2.27 -12.64
C GLN A 335 -28.20 -1.20 -11.56
N PHE A 336 -27.99 -1.53 -10.29
CA PHE A 336 -28.26 -0.63 -9.17
C PHE A 336 -27.08 -0.46 -8.22
N LEU A 337 -26.98 0.74 -7.64
CA LEU A 337 -26.13 1.03 -6.50
C LEU A 337 -27.01 1.60 -5.38
N TYR A 338 -27.03 0.91 -4.24
CA TYR A 338 -27.77 1.32 -3.05
C TYR A 338 -26.82 1.96 -2.05
N VAL A 339 -27.07 3.23 -1.72
CA VAL A 339 -26.31 3.98 -0.74
C VAL A 339 -26.88 3.74 0.66
N HIS A 340 -25.98 3.40 1.58
CA HIS A 340 -26.26 3.15 2.99
C HIS A 340 -25.39 4.04 3.90
N HIS A 341 -25.85 4.22 5.12
CA HIS A 341 -24.97 4.50 6.26
C HIS A 341 -24.98 3.30 7.20
N THR A 342 -24.02 3.20 8.10
CA THR A 342 -24.02 2.09 9.07
C THR A 342 -25.03 2.30 10.18
N TYR A 343 -25.28 3.57 10.56
CA TYR A 343 -26.00 3.99 11.78
C TYR A 343 -25.31 3.52 13.06
N GLU A 344 -25.04 2.23 13.18
CA GLU A 344 -24.17 1.62 14.19
C GLU A 344 -23.14 0.72 13.49
N PRO A 345 -21.83 0.98 13.61
CA PRO A 345 -21.19 2.05 14.39
C PRO A 345 -21.57 3.45 13.91
N SER A 346 -21.79 4.37 14.85
CA SER A 346 -22.36 5.70 14.63
C SER A 346 -21.33 6.79 14.34
N SER A 347 -20.09 6.63 14.80
CA SER A 347 -18.99 7.56 14.53
C SER A 347 -18.20 7.16 13.28
N PRO A 348 -17.70 8.13 12.49
CA PRO A 348 -16.76 7.85 11.41
C PRO A 348 -15.48 7.23 11.98
N CYS A 349 -14.94 6.23 11.29
CA CYS A 349 -13.62 5.70 11.59
C CYS A 349 -12.55 6.46 10.80
N LEU A 350 -11.46 6.85 11.47
CA LEU A 350 -10.45 7.76 10.91
C LEU A 350 -9.09 7.09 10.69
N THR A 351 -8.94 5.84 11.13
CA THR A 351 -7.73 5.04 11.00
C THR A 351 -8.07 3.64 10.51
N PHE A 352 -7.13 3.00 9.81
CA PHE A 352 -7.31 1.63 9.35
C PHE A 352 -7.64 0.64 10.49
N PRO A 353 -7.01 0.69 11.68
CA PRO A 353 -7.39 -0.15 12.81
C PRO A 353 -8.84 0.07 13.27
N ASP A 354 -9.30 1.32 13.33
CA ASP A 354 -10.69 1.64 13.72
C ASP A 354 -11.70 1.18 12.68
N CYS A 355 -11.43 1.44 11.40
CA CYS A 355 -12.31 1.02 10.32
C CYS A 355 -12.36 -0.51 10.22
N SER A 356 -11.22 -1.20 10.37
CA SER A 356 -11.19 -2.67 10.40
C SER A 356 -11.92 -3.25 11.60
N ARG A 357 -11.84 -2.60 12.77
CA ARG A 357 -12.62 -2.98 13.97
C ARG A 357 -14.11 -2.85 13.71
N ASN A 358 -14.53 -1.74 13.10
CA ASN A 358 -15.93 -1.49 12.73
C ASN A 358 -16.44 -2.50 11.69
N MET A 359 -15.63 -2.84 10.69
CA MET A 359 -15.94 -3.91 9.73
C MET A 359 -16.17 -5.26 10.42
N ARG A 360 -15.28 -5.66 11.33
CA ARG A 360 -15.42 -6.90 12.10
C ARG A 360 -16.64 -6.88 13.02
N ALA A 361 -16.94 -5.75 13.66
CA ALA A 361 -18.13 -5.60 14.50
C ALA A 361 -19.42 -5.76 13.68
N MET A 362 -19.51 -5.11 12.51
CA MET A 362 -20.65 -5.28 11.60
C MET A 362 -20.76 -6.70 11.05
N GLN A 363 -19.64 -7.34 10.69
CA GLN A 363 -19.65 -8.73 10.24
C GLN A 363 -20.13 -9.67 11.35
N HIS A 364 -19.65 -9.48 12.58
CA HIS A 364 -20.07 -10.26 13.75
C HIS A 364 -21.57 -10.13 13.99
N PHE A 365 -22.09 -8.90 14.07
CA PHE A 365 -23.53 -8.66 14.23
C PHE A 365 -24.36 -9.32 13.09
N HIS A 366 -23.90 -9.21 11.84
CA HIS A 366 -24.59 -9.83 10.72
C HIS A 366 -24.55 -11.36 10.77
N GLN A 367 -23.43 -11.96 11.12
CA GLN A 367 -23.28 -13.42 11.15
C GLN A 367 -23.91 -14.07 12.39
N GLU A 368 -23.63 -13.54 13.58
CA GLU A 368 -24.06 -14.14 14.84
C GLU A 368 -25.48 -13.73 15.21
N ASP A 369 -25.79 -12.44 15.18
CA ASP A 369 -27.07 -11.96 15.71
C ASP A 369 -28.18 -12.02 14.65
N ARG A 370 -27.86 -11.78 13.38
CA ARG A 370 -28.84 -11.88 12.28
C ARG A 370 -28.83 -13.23 11.54
N GLY A 371 -27.86 -14.10 11.83
CA GLY A 371 -27.74 -15.42 11.19
C GLY A 371 -27.41 -15.35 9.69
N TRP A 372 -26.75 -14.28 9.22
CA TRP A 372 -26.39 -14.13 7.81
C TRP A 372 -25.10 -14.89 7.50
N SER A 373 -24.88 -15.15 6.22
CA SER A 373 -23.66 -15.81 5.79
C SER A 373 -22.39 -14.97 5.99
N ASP A 374 -22.54 -13.64 6.00
CA ASP A 374 -21.44 -12.68 6.02
C ASP A 374 -21.99 -11.26 6.23
N ILE A 375 -21.11 -10.25 6.34
CA ILE A 375 -21.46 -8.83 6.32
C ILE A 375 -22.44 -8.53 5.16
N GLY A 376 -23.48 -7.72 5.42
CA GLY A 376 -24.56 -7.51 4.44
C GLY A 376 -24.16 -6.68 3.21
N TYR A 377 -23.21 -5.76 3.36
CA TYR A 377 -22.82 -4.82 2.33
C TYR A 377 -21.83 -5.42 1.33
N SER A 378 -21.88 -4.94 0.08
CA SER A 378 -20.88 -5.27 -0.94
C SER A 378 -19.56 -4.57 -0.63
N PHE A 379 -19.63 -3.28 -0.32
CA PHE A 379 -18.50 -2.43 0.06
C PHE A 379 -18.86 -1.49 1.20
N VAL A 380 -17.86 -1.08 1.95
CA VAL A 380 -18.01 -0.13 3.05
C VAL A 380 -16.92 0.93 2.96
N VAL A 381 -17.27 2.21 3.04
CA VAL A 381 -16.33 3.33 2.97
C VAL A 381 -15.98 3.78 4.39
N GLY A 382 -14.69 3.83 4.69
CA GLY A 382 -14.14 4.45 5.89
C GLY A 382 -13.83 5.94 5.66
N SER A 383 -13.76 6.73 6.72
CA SER A 383 -13.32 8.13 6.63
C SER A 383 -11.79 8.26 6.65
N ASP A 384 -11.09 7.14 6.78
CA ASP A 384 -9.63 6.99 6.69
C ASP A 384 -9.09 7.01 5.25
N GLY A 385 -9.97 7.14 4.24
CA GLY A 385 -9.60 7.26 2.83
C GLY A 385 -9.69 5.97 2.03
N TYR A 386 -10.22 4.90 2.64
CA TYR A 386 -10.27 3.58 2.02
C TYR A 386 -11.67 3.01 1.89
N ILE A 387 -11.79 2.08 0.94
CA ILE A 387 -12.98 1.26 0.76
C ILE A 387 -12.64 -0.16 1.22
N TYR A 388 -13.50 -0.74 2.04
CA TYR A 388 -13.36 -2.09 2.57
C TYR A 388 -14.26 -3.04 1.79
N GLU A 389 -13.66 -4.13 1.33
CA GLU A 389 -14.40 -5.21 0.67
C GLU A 389 -15.28 -5.93 1.69
N GLY A 390 -16.60 -5.84 1.52
CA GLY A 390 -17.56 -6.69 2.22
C GLY A 390 -17.71 -8.00 1.45
N ARG A 391 -18.87 -8.19 0.80
CA ARG A 391 -19.09 -9.33 -0.11
C ARG A 391 -18.42 -9.17 -1.48
N GLY A 392 -17.98 -7.96 -1.80
CA GLY A 392 -17.23 -7.66 -3.02
C GLY A 392 -18.10 -7.62 -4.29
N TRP A 393 -17.43 -7.64 -5.44
CA TRP A 393 -18.05 -7.47 -6.76
C TRP A 393 -18.85 -8.68 -7.23
N ASN A 394 -18.43 -9.87 -6.83
CA ASN A 394 -18.88 -11.11 -7.49
C ASN A 394 -19.97 -11.86 -6.73
N HIS A 395 -20.33 -11.43 -5.52
CA HIS A 395 -21.20 -12.21 -4.64
C HIS A 395 -22.40 -11.42 -4.14
N LEU A 396 -23.53 -12.14 -4.01
CA LEU A 396 -24.82 -11.63 -3.58
C LEU A 396 -24.77 -10.95 -2.20
N GLY A 397 -25.29 -9.72 -2.16
CA GLY A 397 -25.48 -8.91 -0.96
C GLY A 397 -26.51 -9.44 0.05
N ARG A 398 -26.61 -8.77 1.20
CA ARG A 398 -27.79 -8.83 2.11
C ARG A 398 -28.10 -7.45 2.69
N HIS A 399 -28.01 -6.42 1.87
CA HIS A 399 -28.10 -5.00 2.26
C HIS A 399 -29.47 -4.38 1.95
N THR A 400 -30.13 -4.78 0.86
CA THR A 400 -31.39 -4.18 0.39
C THR A 400 -32.37 -5.28 0.06
N ARG A 401 -33.40 -5.47 0.90
CA ARG A 401 -34.40 -6.53 0.70
C ARG A 401 -35.05 -6.40 -0.68
N GLY A 402 -35.13 -7.51 -1.42
CA GLY A 402 -35.70 -7.57 -2.76
C GLY A 402 -34.79 -7.06 -3.89
N HIS A 403 -33.58 -6.59 -3.58
CA HIS A 403 -32.69 -5.97 -4.57
C HIS A 403 -31.22 -6.43 -4.46
N ASN A 404 -30.93 -7.44 -3.64
CA ASN A 404 -29.56 -7.89 -3.36
C ASN A 404 -28.86 -8.52 -4.57
N ASP A 405 -29.63 -9.03 -5.54
CA ASP A 405 -29.20 -9.74 -6.74
C ASP A 405 -29.04 -8.85 -7.98
N ILE A 406 -29.54 -7.62 -7.90
CA ILE A 406 -29.52 -6.66 -9.03
C ILE A 406 -28.73 -5.38 -8.74
N GLY A 407 -28.08 -5.29 -7.57
CA GLY A 407 -27.29 -4.13 -7.23
C GLY A 407 -26.31 -4.31 -6.08
N TYR A 408 -25.40 -3.36 -5.96
CA TYR A 408 -24.42 -3.30 -4.88
C TYR A 408 -24.92 -2.43 -3.72
N GLY A 409 -24.71 -2.89 -2.49
CA GLY A 409 -24.92 -2.09 -1.29
C GLY A 409 -23.60 -1.49 -0.84
N VAL A 410 -23.49 -0.16 -0.88
CA VAL A 410 -22.31 0.57 -0.43
C VAL A 410 -22.68 1.40 0.79
N SER A 411 -22.05 1.11 1.93
CA SER A 411 -22.29 1.83 3.19
C SER A 411 -21.14 2.77 3.53
N ILE A 412 -21.42 3.97 4.03
CA ILE A 412 -20.39 4.79 4.68
C ILE A 412 -20.49 4.61 6.20
N ILE A 413 -19.37 4.39 6.88
CA ILE A 413 -19.31 4.19 8.34
C ILE A 413 -19.66 5.50 9.06
N GLY A 414 -20.80 5.52 9.73
CA GLY A 414 -21.27 6.62 10.55
C GLY A 414 -22.81 6.74 10.60
N ASN A 415 -23.30 7.70 11.38
CA ASN A 415 -24.69 8.12 11.42
C ASN A 415 -24.87 9.48 10.76
N TYR A 416 -25.37 9.46 9.54
CA TYR A 416 -25.59 10.65 8.71
C TYR A 416 -27.04 11.14 8.66
N THR A 417 -27.74 11.01 9.79
CA THR A 417 -29.10 11.55 9.92
C THR A 417 -29.07 13.08 9.97
N GLY A 418 -28.20 13.66 10.81
CA GLY A 418 -28.11 15.11 11.01
C GLY A 418 -26.86 15.78 10.41
N THR A 419 -25.89 15.00 9.93
CA THR A 419 -24.62 15.49 9.39
C THR A 419 -24.25 14.74 8.11
N LEU A 420 -23.41 15.33 7.28
CA LEU A 420 -22.90 14.68 6.07
C LEU A 420 -21.63 13.88 6.36
N PRO A 421 -21.35 12.81 5.59
CA PRO A 421 -20.02 12.24 5.52
C PRO A 421 -18.99 13.26 5.05
N SER A 422 -17.69 12.98 5.27
CA SER A 422 -16.64 13.80 4.67
C SER A 422 -16.77 13.79 3.15
N ARG A 423 -16.43 14.91 2.50
CA ARG A 423 -16.50 15.01 1.04
C ARG A 423 -15.65 13.93 0.37
N HIS A 424 -14.46 13.65 0.90
CA HIS A 424 -13.58 12.58 0.44
C HIS A 424 -14.27 11.21 0.45
N ALA A 425 -14.93 10.83 1.55
CA ALA A 425 -15.64 9.55 1.64
C ALA A 425 -16.81 9.48 0.65
N MET A 426 -17.53 10.59 0.45
CA MET A 426 -18.58 10.66 -0.58
C MET A 426 -18.00 10.54 -1.99
N ASP A 427 -16.87 11.18 -2.28
CA ASP A 427 -16.21 11.12 -3.59
C ASP A 427 -15.62 9.72 -3.89
N LEU A 428 -15.13 9.01 -2.88
CA LEU A 428 -14.74 7.60 -2.99
C LEU A 428 -15.89 6.73 -3.46
N LEU A 429 -17.10 6.91 -2.93
CA LEU A 429 -18.29 6.18 -3.38
C LEU A 429 -18.76 6.68 -4.75
N ARG A 430 -19.08 7.97 -4.83
CA ARG A 430 -19.78 8.62 -5.94
C ARG A 430 -19.00 8.56 -7.24
N HIS A 431 -17.73 8.91 -7.20
CA HIS A 431 -16.92 9.10 -8.41
C HIS A 431 -15.98 7.95 -8.66
N ARG A 432 -15.37 7.41 -7.61
CA ARG A 432 -14.26 6.44 -7.77
C ARG A 432 -14.73 5.00 -7.82
N LEU A 433 -15.46 4.55 -6.80
CA LEU A 433 -15.96 3.18 -6.73
C LEU A 433 -16.95 2.89 -7.86
N ALA A 434 -17.91 3.79 -8.09
CA ALA A 434 -18.90 3.64 -9.15
C ALA A 434 -18.25 3.56 -10.54
N ARG A 435 -17.33 4.49 -10.87
CA ARG A 435 -16.60 4.47 -12.14
C ARG A 435 -15.76 3.21 -12.30
N CYS A 436 -15.02 2.82 -11.25
CA CYS A 436 -14.24 1.59 -11.26
C CYS A 436 -15.10 0.35 -11.54
N ALA A 437 -16.31 0.29 -10.97
CA ALA A 437 -17.25 -0.78 -11.20
C ALA A 437 -17.79 -0.79 -12.65
N VAL A 438 -18.06 0.39 -13.22
CA VAL A 438 -18.52 0.53 -14.61
C VAL A 438 -17.44 0.09 -15.60
N ASP A 439 -16.25 0.66 -15.46
CA ASP A 439 -15.10 0.36 -16.33
C ASP A 439 -14.69 -1.12 -16.24
N GLY A 440 -14.82 -1.72 -15.05
CA GLY A 440 -14.57 -3.14 -14.81
C GLY A 440 -15.71 -4.08 -15.23
N GLY A 441 -16.82 -3.56 -15.76
CA GLY A 441 -17.98 -4.36 -16.20
C GLY A 441 -18.80 -4.99 -15.06
N ALA A 442 -18.58 -4.55 -13.82
CA ALA A 442 -19.33 -5.00 -12.64
C ALA A 442 -20.66 -4.24 -12.48
N LEU A 443 -20.72 -2.99 -12.95
CA LEU A 443 -21.88 -2.10 -12.88
C LEU A 443 -22.22 -1.59 -14.29
N ALA A 444 -23.50 -1.50 -14.63
CA ALA A 444 -23.92 -0.98 -15.94
C ALA A 444 -23.60 0.52 -16.05
N ALA A 445 -23.18 1.00 -17.24
CA ALA A 445 -22.86 2.43 -17.43
C ALA A 445 -24.05 3.37 -17.17
N ASN A 446 -25.28 2.89 -17.38
CA ASN A 446 -26.52 3.62 -17.12
C ASN A 446 -27.20 3.19 -15.80
N PHE A 447 -26.41 2.72 -14.81
CA PHE A 447 -26.93 2.26 -13.53
C PHE A 447 -27.78 3.33 -12.84
N THR A 448 -28.65 2.85 -11.95
CA THR A 448 -29.49 3.70 -11.11
C THR A 448 -28.98 3.69 -9.67
N MET A 449 -28.83 4.86 -9.08
CA MET A 449 -28.45 5.03 -7.69
C MET A 449 -29.66 5.36 -6.84
N HIS A 450 -29.86 4.61 -5.76
CA HIS A 450 -30.90 4.86 -4.77
C HIS A 450 -30.33 4.92 -3.36
N GLY A 451 -30.93 5.72 -2.48
CA GLY A 451 -30.79 5.51 -1.04
C GLY A 451 -31.57 4.26 -0.62
N HIS A 452 -31.10 3.54 0.41
CA HIS A 452 -31.79 2.34 0.91
C HIS A 452 -33.30 2.56 1.13
N ARG A 453 -33.70 3.71 1.69
CA ARG A 453 -35.10 4.09 1.92
C ARG A 453 -36.01 4.07 0.70
N GLN A 454 -35.48 4.19 -0.51
CA GLN A 454 -36.30 4.13 -1.73
C GLN A 454 -36.69 2.71 -2.13
N ALA A 455 -35.95 1.71 -1.66
CA ALA A 455 -36.13 0.31 -2.05
C ALA A 455 -36.86 -0.55 -1.00
N VAL A 456 -36.87 -0.11 0.27
CA VAL A 456 -37.42 -0.88 1.39
C VAL A 456 -38.27 0.01 2.28
N ASN A 457 -39.51 -0.40 2.54
CA ASN A 457 -40.39 0.27 3.49
C ASN A 457 -39.81 0.18 4.91
N TYR A 458 -39.92 1.27 5.69
CA TYR A 458 -39.53 1.36 7.11
C TYR A 458 -38.02 1.38 7.41
N THR A 459 -37.25 2.15 6.64
CA THR A 459 -35.87 2.52 7.01
C THR A 459 -35.61 4.00 6.76
N SER A 460 -34.85 4.65 7.64
CA SER A 460 -34.31 6.00 7.44
C SER A 460 -32.92 5.96 6.79
N CYS A 461 -32.34 4.80 6.49
CA CYS A 461 -31.05 4.70 5.83
C CYS A 461 -31.11 5.34 4.41
N PRO A 462 -30.12 6.14 3.97
CA PRO A 462 -28.78 6.39 4.56
C PRO A 462 -28.68 7.58 5.55
N GLY A 463 -29.77 7.97 6.20
CA GLY A 463 -29.88 9.16 7.04
C GLY A 463 -30.35 10.38 6.25
N ASP A 464 -31.06 11.31 6.88
CA ASP A 464 -31.76 12.41 6.18
C ASP A 464 -30.81 13.40 5.53
N ALA A 465 -29.76 13.82 6.22
CA ALA A 465 -28.75 14.70 5.65
C ALA A 465 -28.06 14.06 4.44
N PHE A 466 -27.60 12.81 4.57
CA PHE A 466 -26.93 12.14 3.46
C PHE A 466 -27.88 11.77 2.32
N PHE A 467 -29.13 11.40 2.61
CA PHE A 467 -30.13 11.19 1.57
C PHE A 467 -30.41 12.47 0.79
N SER A 468 -30.53 13.62 1.46
CA SER A 468 -30.70 14.91 0.78
C SER A 468 -29.54 15.23 -0.16
N GLU A 469 -28.32 14.87 0.21
CA GLU A 469 -27.12 15.06 -0.62
C GLU A 469 -27.13 14.17 -1.87
N ILE A 470 -27.40 12.86 -1.73
CA ILE A 470 -27.31 11.93 -2.88
C ILE A 470 -28.35 12.22 -3.98
N ARG A 471 -29.44 12.93 -3.67
CA ARG A 471 -30.45 13.35 -4.65
C ARG A 471 -29.88 14.26 -5.75
N SER A 472 -28.75 14.89 -5.48
CA SER A 472 -28.06 15.76 -6.44
C SER A 472 -27.09 15.02 -7.35
N TRP A 473 -26.87 13.72 -7.13
CA TRP A 473 -25.86 12.96 -7.87
C TRP A 473 -26.40 12.46 -9.22
N GLU A 474 -25.53 12.40 -10.24
CA GLU A 474 -25.89 12.15 -11.65
C GLU A 474 -26.75 10.90 -11.90
N HIS A 475 -26.48 9.82 -11.18
CA HIS A 475 -27.19 8.53 -11.34
C HIS A 475 -28.40 8.36 -10.42
N PHE A 476 -28.73 9.37 -9.60
CA PHE A 476 -29.88 9.32 -8.72
C PHE A 476 -31.18 9.35 -9.51
N LYS A 477 -32.16 8.52 -9.13
CA LYS A 477 -33.53 8.58 -9.63
C LYS A 477 -34.49 8.57 -8.46
N ASP A 478 -35.53 9.42 -8.52
CA ASP A 478 -36.56 9.53 -7.47
C ASP A 478 -37.42 8.27 -7.36
#